data_AF-A0A1F6CMN6-F1
#
_entry.id   AF-A0A1F6CMN6-F1
#
_cell.length_a   1.000
_cell.length_b   1.000
_cell.length_c   1.000
_cell.angle_alpha   90.00
_cell.angle_beta   90.00
_cell.angle_gamma   90.00
#
_symmetry.space_group_name_H-M   'P 1'
#
loop_
_entity.id
_entity.type
_entity.pdbx_description
1 polymer ?
#
loop_
_entity_poly.entity_id
_entity_poly.type
_entity_poly.pdbx_seq_one_letter_code
_entity_poly.pdbx_strand_id
1 'polypeptide(L)'
;MPYTPPIARRKNKALLNEKRFFALLSEQCNFMDQDAVSLFYASVVKVVSRELRTNKIARLPYLGDLALVTQAPRLGWSGKNRVYMGPRDVLKFYPQEKMRRYFNARQNVT
;
A
#
# COMPACT_ATOMS: atom_id res chain seq x y z
N MET A 1 -14.29 19.63 -12.37
CA MET A 1 -12.88 19.68 -11.91
C MET A 1 -12.23 18.32 -12.15
N PRO A 2 -10.98 18.24 -12.64
CA PRO A 2 -10.27 16.96 -12.71
C PRO A 2 -10.07 16.41 -11.29
N TYR A 3 -10.44 15.14 -11.07
CA TYR A 3 -10.27 14.47 -9.79
C TYR A 3 -8.78 14.42 -9.43
N THR A 4 -8.40 15.10 -8.34
CA THR A 4 -7.05 15.05 -7.81
C THR A 4 -6.99 13.97 -6.74
N PRO A 5 -6.20 12.90 -6.93
CA PRO A 5 -6.15 11.82 -5.96
C PRO A 5 -5.62 12.35 -4.62
N PRO A 6 -6.16 11.92 -3.47
CA PRO A 6 -5.74 12.38 -2.14
C PRO A 6 -4.23 12.21 -1.87
N ILE A 7 -3.59 11.28 -2.59
CA ILE A 7 -2.14 11.02 -2.53
C ILE A 7 -1.29 12.22 -3.00
N ALA A 8 -1.87 13.19 -3.71
CA ALA A 8 -1.17 14.43 -4.06
C ALA A 8 -0.86 15.30 -2.82
N ARG A 9 -1.46 15.00 -1.65
CA ARG A 9 -1.22 15.68 -0.37
C ARG A 9 0.03 15.18 0.37
N ARG A 10 0.97 14.48 -0.29
CA ARG A 10 2.22 13.93 0.30
C ARG A 10 3.03 14.91 1.15
N LYS A 11 2.94 16.22 0.89
CA LYS A 11 3.64 17.27 1.67
C LYS A 11 2.98 17.62 3.01
N ASN A 12 1.79 17.08 3.30
CA ASN A 12 1.11 17.32 4.56
C ASN A 12 1.83 16.55 5.68
N LYS A 13 2.55 17.29 6.55
CA LYS A 13 3.26 16.74 7.71
C LYS A 13 2.35 16.01 8.70
N ALA A 14 1.03 16.22 8.64
CA ALA A 14 0.06 15.51 9.47
C ALA A 14 -0.18 14.05 9.01
N LEU A 15 0.22 13.69 7.79
CA LEU A 15 0.14 12.31 7.31
C LEU A 15 1.17 11.44 8.02
N LEU A 16 0.88 10.14 8.08
CA LEU A 16 1.78 9.14 8.66
C LEU A 16 3.09 9.10 7.85
N ASN A 17 4.19 9.52 8.47
CA ASN A 17 5.54 9.44 7.93
C ASN A 17 6.33 8.32 8.63
N GLU A 18 7.51 7.97 8.12
CA GLU A 18 8.33 6.87 8.63
C GLU A 18 8.65 7.01 10.13
N LYS A 19 9.15 8.18 10.55
CA LYS A 19 9.48 8.45 11.96
C LYS A 19 8.25 8.28 12.87
N ARG A 20 7.10 8.83 12.46
CA ARG A 20 5.85 8.75 13.21
C ARG A 20 5.28 7.33 13.22
N PHE A 21 5.42 6.59 12.12
CA PHE A 21 4.99 5.21 12.00
C PHE A 21 5.70 4.32 13.02
N PHE A 22 7.04 4.37 13.07
CA PHE A 22 7.81 3.56 14.01
C PHE A 22 7.61 4.00 15.46
N ALA A 23 7.43 5.29 15.72
CA ALA A 23 7.07 5.77 17.06
C ALA A 23 5.73 5.17 17.54
N LEU A 24 4.67 5.28 16.73
CA LEU A 24 3.35 4.72 17.07
C LEU A 24 3.38 3.18 17.18
N LEU A 25 4.17 2.52 16.34
CA LEU A 25 4.30 1.07 16.39
C LEU A 25 5.05 0.62 17.65
N SER A 26 6.08 1.36 18.06
CA SER A 26 6.82 1.12 19.31
C SER A 26 5.95 1.38 20.54
N GLU A 27 5.16 2.46 20.54
CA GLU A 27 4.17 2.73 21.60
C GLU A 27 3.21 1.54 21.81
N GLN A 28 2.83 0.88 20.72
CA GLN A 28 1.94 -0.28 20.75
C GLN A 28 2.63 -1.61 21.02
N CYS A 29 3.94 -1.66 20.82
CA CYS A 29 4.81 -2.77 21.17
C CYS A 29 5.73 -2.35 22.33
N ASN A 30 5.12 -1.92 23.43
CA ASN A 30 5.74 -1.39 24.66
C ASN A 30 6.76 -2.31 25.37
N PHE A 31 7.02 -3.50 24.83
CA PHE A 31 8.04 -4.45 25.31
C PHE A 31 9.23 -4.60 24.34
N MET A 32 9.22 -3.90 23.20
CA MET A 32 10.29 -3.93 22.19
C MET A 32 10.93 -2.55 22.05
N ASP A 33 12.24 -2.53 21.89
CA ASP A 33 12.96 -1.31 21.52
C ASP A 33 12.60 -0.87 20.09
N GLN A 34 12.70 0.42 19.82
CA GLN A 34 12.35 1.02 18.54
C GLN A 34 13.16 0.43 17.38
N ASP A 35 14.44 0.11 17.60
CA ASP A 35 15.30 -0.54 16.61
C ASP A 35 14.83 -1.97 16.31
N ALA A 36 14.41 -2.71 17.33
CA ALA A 36 13.86 -4.06 17.17
C ALA A 36 12.53 -4.04 16.39
N VAL A 37 11.66 -3.06 16.67
CA VAL A 37 10.40 -2.84 15.94
C VAL A 37 10.67 -2.52 14.47
N SER A 38 11.66 -1.68 14.20
CA SER A 38 12.07 -1.30 12.85
C SER A 38 12.60 -2.50 12.06
N LEU A 39 13.45 -3.33 12.70
CA LEU A 39 13.97 -4.56 12.11
C LEU A 39 12.87 -5.59 11.84
N PHE A 40 11.93 -5.74 12.78
CA PHE A 40 10.77 -6.63 12.63
C PHE A 40 9.93 -6.20 11.42
N TYR A 41 9.55 -4.93 11.34
CA TYR A 41 8.75 -4.44 10.22
C TYR A 41 9.47 -4.59 8.88
N ALA A 42 10.78 -4.29 8.81
CA ALA A 42 11.57 -4.52 7.61
C ALA A 42 11.59 -6.00 7.20
N SER A 43 11.60 -6.92 8.16
CA SER A 43 11.53 -8.36 7.92
C SER A 43 10.16 -8.77 7.38
N VAL A 44 9.07 -8.21 7.91
CA VAL A 44 7.72 -8.40 7.37
C VAL A 44 7.67 -7.95 5.91
N VAL A 45 8.19 -6.77 5.59
CA VAL A 45 8.24 -6.25 4.21
C VAL A 45 9.02 -7.20 3.28
N LYS A 46 10.14 -7.77 3.76
CA LYS A 46 10.92 -8.76 2.98
C LYS A 46 10.11 -10.02 2.69
N VAL A 47 9.37 -10.55 3.66
CA VAL A 47 8.50 -11.72 3.48
C VAL A 47 7.43 -11.41 2.43
N VAL A 48 6.73 -10.29 2.56
CA VAL A 48 5.70 -9.86 1.61
C VAL A 48 6.27 -9.70 0.20
N SER A 49 7.46 -9.09 0.08
CA SER A 49 8.12 -8.89 -1.21
C SER A 49 8.53 -10.23 -1.86
N ARG A 50 8.97 -11.20 -1.06
CA ARG A 50 9.28 -12.56 -1.52
C ARG A 50 8.03 -13.25 -2.04
N GLU A 51 6.93 -13.22 -1.28
CA GLU A 51 5.65 -13.80 -1.67
C GLU A 51 5.10 -13.18 -2.96
N LEU A 52 5.17 -11.86 -3.10
CA LEU A 52 4.76 -11.18 -4.33
C LEU A 52 5.61 -11.58 -5.53
N ARG A 53 6.91 -11.81 -5.35
CA ARG A 53 7.80 -12.24 -6.45
C ARG A 53 7.48 -13.66 -6.91
N THR A 54 7.21 -14.57 -5.98
CA THR A 54 6.99 -15.99 -6.28
C THR A 54 5.56 -16.26 -6.72
N ASN A 55 4.57 -15.77 -5.97
CA ASN A 55 3.17 -16.13 -6.12
C ASN A 55 2.31 -15.03 -6.76
N LYS A 56 2.89 -13.84 -7.03
CA LYS A 56 2.19 -12.62 -7.46
C LYS A 56 1.13 -12.12 -6.49
N ILE A 57 0.88 -12.79 -5.37
CA ILE A 57 -0.13 -12.45 -4.37
C ILE A 57 0.48 -12.63 -2.98
N ALA A 58 0.26 -11.65 -2.10
CA ALA A 58 0.59 -11.74 -0.69
C ALA A 58 -0.64 -11.33 0.14
N ARG A 59 -1.16 -12.26 0.94
CA ARG A 59 -2.31 -12.01 1.83
C ARG A 59 -1.82 -11.51 3.18
N LEU A 60 -2.19 -10.28 3.54
CA LEU A 60 -1.85 -9.68 4.82
C LEU A 60 -3.00 -9.90 5.81
N PRO A 61 -2.77 -10.57 6.94
CA PRO A 61 -3.78 -10.73 7.97
C PRO A 61 -4.35 -9.37 8.41
N TYR A 62 -5.67 -9.30 8.56
CA TYR A 62 -6.41 -8.11 9.03
C TYR A 62 -6.36 -6.86 8.15
N LEU A 63 -5.51 -6.81 7.11
CA LEU A 63 -5.39 -5.68 6.20
C LEU A 63 -6.09 -5.95 4.86
N GLY A 64 -5.62 -6.95 4.12
CA GLY A 64 -6.00 -7.10 2.72
C GLY A 64 -4.99 -7.92 1.93
N ASP A 65 -5.28 -8.09 0.64
CA ASP A 65 -4.44 -8.83 -0.28
C ASP A 65 -3.70 -7.85 -1.18
N LEU A 66 -2.40 -8.06 -1.31
CA LEU A 66 -1.57 -7.40 -2.31
C LEU A 66 -1.46 -8.33 -3.50
N ALA A 67 -1.71 -7.83 -4.72
CA ALA A 67 -1.55 -8.61 -5.94
C ALA A 67 -0.79 -7.82 -7.02
N LEU A 68 0.16 -8.48 -7.67
CA LEU A 68 0.77 -8.03 -8.91
C LEU A 68 -0.11 -8.44 -10.08
N VAL A 69 -0.78 -7.45 -10.67
CA VAL A 69 -1.66 -7.67 -11.82
C VAL A 69 -0.95 -7.20 -13.08
N THR A 70 -0.72 -8.13 -14.00
CA THR A 70 -0.17 -7.83 -15.32
C THR A 70 -1.17 -7.00 -16.12
N GLN A 71 -0.78 -5.78 -16.48
CA GLN A 71 -1.55 -4.94 -17.37
C GLN A 71 -1.20 -5.28 -18.83
N ALA A 72 -2.24 -5.46 -19.65
CA ALA A 72 -2.07 -5.64 -21.08
C ALA A 72 -1.34 -4.43 -21.70
N PRO A 73 -0.50 -4.66 -22.73
CA PRO A 73 0.16 -3.58 -23.43
C PRO A 73 -0.88 -2.66 -24.08
N ARG A 74 -0.55 -1.36 -24.15
CA ARG A 74 -1.43 -0.35 -24.74
C ARG A 74 -0.65 0.85 -25.23
N LEU A 75 -1.21 1.56 -26.20
CA LEU A 75 -0.74 2.89 -26.55
C LEU A 75 -1.16 3.89 -25.48
N GLY A 76 -0.23 4.75 -25.08
CA GLY A 76 -0.47 5.86 -24.18
C GLY A 76 0.10 7.16 -24.71
N TRP A 77 -0.12 8.22 -23.94
CA TRP A 77 0.43 9.54 -24.20
C TRP A 77 1.53 9.84 -23.20
N SER A 78 2.67 10.31 -23.69
CA SER A 78 3.74 10.93 -22.90
C SER A 78 3.91 12.35 -23.38
N GLY A 79 3.21 13.29 -22.73
CA GLY A 79 3.07 14.66 -23.23
C GLY A 79 2.39 14.68 -24.61
N LYS A 80 3.06 15.24 -25.62
CA LYS A 80 2.56 15.31 -27.01
C LYS A 80 2.82 14.04 -27.83
N ASN A 81 3.63 13.11 -27.33
CA ASN A 81 4.05 11.93 -28.08
C ASN A 81 3.21 10.69 -27.72
N ARG A 82 2.87 9.87 -28.72
CA ARG A 82 2.32 8.53 -28.50
C ARG A 82 3.46 7.58 -28.15
N VAL A 83 3.29 6.83 -27.07
CA VAL A 83 4.27 5.85 -26.60
C VAL A 83 3.59 4.50 -26.42
N TYR A 84 4.23 3.45 -26.90
CA TYR A 84 3.83 2.09 -26.62
C TYR A 84 4.24 1.71 -25.19
N MET A 85 3.25 1.43 -24.34
CA MET A 85 3.49 0.88 -23.02
C MET A 85 3.37 -0.64 -23.12
N GLY A 86 4.51 -1.33 -22.98
CA GLY A 86 4.56 -2.80 -22.93
C GLY A 86 3.80 -3.38 -21.74
N PRO A 87 3.65 -4.71 -21.69
CA PRO A 87 3.05 -5.38 -20.54
C PRO A 87 3.88 -5.10 -19.29
N ARG A 88 3.21 -4.80 -18.18
CA ARG A 88 3.87 -4.54 -16.89
C ARG A 88 3.01 -5.00 -15.74
N ASP A 89 3.65 -5.42 -14.66
CA ASP A 89 2.96 -5.74 -13.42
C ASP A 89 2.69 -4.48 -12.61
N VAL A 90 1.48 -4.35 -12.09
CA VAL A 90 1.08 -3.27 -11.21
C VAL A 90 0.59 -3.84 -9.90
N LEU A 91 1.14 -3.32 -8.80
CA LEU A 91 0.71 -3.67 -7.45
C LEU A 91 -0.67 -3.06 -7.18
N LYS A 92 -1.64 -3.92 -6.84
CA LYS A 92 -2.98 -3.54 -6.39
C LYS A 92 -3.21 -4.05 -4.98
N PHE A 93 -3.88 -3.25 -4.16
CA PHE A 93 -4.30 -3.63 -2.82
C PHE A 93 -5.82 -3.84 -2.78
N TYR A 94 -6.22 -4.97 -2.22
CA TYR A 94 -7.61 -5.40 -2.07
C TYR A 94 -7.92 -5.49 -0.57
N PRO A 95 -8.59 -4.49 0.03
CA PRO A 95 -8.85 -4.50 1.47
C PRO A 95 -9.78 -5.64 1.87
N GLN A 96 -9.50 -6.28 3.01
CA GLN A 96 -10.37 -7.32 3.55
C GLN A 96 -11.74 -6.78 3.95
N GLU A 97 -12.75 -7.64 3.90
CA GLU A 97 -14.15 -7.28 4.19
C GLU A 97 -14.32 -6.63 5.57
N LYS A 98 -13.62 -7.12 6.60
CA LYS A 98 -13.64 -6.53 7.95
C LYS A 98 -13.19 -5.06 7.93
N MET A 99 -12.12 -4.75 7.21
CA MET A 99 -11.61 -3.38 7.08
C MET A 99 -12.58 -2.51 6.27
N ARG A 100 -13.13 -3.04 5.18
CA ARG A 100 -14.13 -2.32 4.36
C ARG A 100 -15.37 -1.96 5.17
N ARG A 101 -15.94 -2.91 5.92
CA ARG A 101 -17.10 -2.69 6.79
C ARG A 101 -16.83 -1.61 7.83
N TYR A 102 -15.66 -1.65 8.48
CA TYR A 102 -15.27 -0.67 9.49
C TYR A 102 -15.24 0.76 8.95
N PHE A 103 -14.70 0.97 7.75
CA PHE A 103 -14.67 2.30 7.15
C PHE A 103 -16.01 2.73 6.55
N ASN A 104 -16.77 1.81 5.93
CA ASN A 104 -18.09 2.11 5.37
C ASN A 104 -19.08 2.56 6.46
N ALA A 105 -19.07 1.90 7.63
CA ALA A 105 -19.92 2.26 8.77
C ALA A 105 -19.68 3.70 9.25
N ARG A 106 -18.48 4.25 9.06
CA ARG A 106 -18.15 5.63 9.43
C ARG A 106 -18.43 6.67 8.35
N GLN A 107 -18.69 6.21 7.13
CA GLN A 107 -18.96 7.07 5.99
C GLN A 107 -20.46 7.18 5.69
N ASN A 108 -21.32 6.55 6.52
CA ASN A 108 -22.77 6.46 6.32
C ASN A 108 -23.16 5.89 4.95
N VAL A 109 -22.28 5.09 4.34
CA VAL A 109 -22.56 4.35 3.12
C VAL A 109 -23.15 3.02 3.57
N THR A 110 -24.48 2.95 3.55
CA THR A 110 -25.26 1.75 3.90
C THR A 110 -25.54 0.95 2.64
#